data_AF-A0A2U9PME5-F1
#
_entry.id   AF-A0A2U9PME5-F1
#
_cell.length_a   1.000
_cell.length_b   1.000
_cell.length_c   1.000
_cell.angle_alpha   90.00
_cell.angle_beta   90.00
_cell.angle_gamma   90.00
#
_symmetry.space_group_name_H-M   'P 1'
#
loop_
_entity.id
_entity.type
_entity.pdbx_description
1 polymer ?
#
loop_
_entity_poly.entity_id
_entity_poly.type
_entity_poly.pdbx_seq_one_letter_code
_entity_poly.pdbx_strand_id
1 'polypeptide(L)'
;MNAPQPAAEGIADPVASGVTADHPGVNELFAVLAYGEVAAFYRLTDEARMAPNLRGRINMASMAAAEMGHFELLRDALQHRGVDVADAMTKYAPALDNYHRMTTPSTWLEALVKTYIGDALAADFYLEISHALPEEVASVVRAVLSETGHSQFVVAEVHAAVTASDRQRPPAPPAGAVGASPAR
;
A
#
# COMPACT_ATOMS: atom_id res chain seq x y z
N MET A 1 11.51 25.37 64.45
CA MET A 1 11.17 24.27 63.53
C MET A 1 10.40 24.88 62.37
N ASN A 2 11.06 25.09 61.23
CA ASN A 2 10.41 25.38 59.95
C ASN A 2 11.35 24.85 58.87
N ALA A 3 10.95 23.80 58.16
CA ALA A 3 11.73 23.20 57.09
C ALA A 3 11.55 24.03 55.80
N PRO A 4 12.57 24.14 54.93
CA PRO A 4 12.39 24.76 53.62
C PRO A 4 11.66 23.78 52.69
N GLN A 5 10.63 24.31 52.02
CA GLN A 5 9.84 23.60 51.02
C GLN A 5 10.63 23.53 49.69
N PRO A 6 10.68 22.39 48.98
CA PRO A 6 11.36 22.33 47.71
C PRO A 6 10.57 23.11 46.67
N ALA A 7 11.28 23.90 45.87
CA ALA A 7 10.73 24.62 44.72
C ALA A 7 10.09 23.62 43.77
N ALA A 8 8.84 23.86 43.39
CA ALA A 8 8.18 23.14 42.32
C ALA A 8 8.95 23.40 41.03
N GLU A 9 9.70 22.40 40.57
CA GLU A 9 10.20 22.34 39.20
C GLU A 9 8.98 22.45 38.28
N GLY A 10 9.00 23.47 37.43
CA GLY A 10 8.00 23.66 36.39
C GLY A 10 7.91 22.37 35.58
N ILE A 11 6.77 21.71 35.69
CA ILE A 11 6.37 20.66 34.75
C ILE A 11 6.36 21.37 33.40
N ALA A 12 7.37 21.11 32.58
CA ALA A 12 7.40 21.57 31.21
C ALA A 12 6.08 21.16 30.57
N ASP A 13 5.37 22.14 29.99
CA ASP A 13 4.21 21.86 29.15
C ASP A 13 4.57 20.72 28.19
N PRO A 14 3.69 19.72 27.99
CA PRO A 14 3.95 18.68 27.00
C PRO A 14 4.12 19.43 25.68
N VAL A 15 5.32 19.35 25.11
CA VAL A 15 5.66 20.01 23.86
C VAL A 15 4.55 19.68 22.88
N ALA A 16 3.84 20.69 22.38
CA ALA A 16 2.91 20.55 21.28
C ALA A 16 3.74 20.25 20.02
N SER A 17 4.33 19.05 19.96
CA SER A 17 5.20 18.56 18.88
C SER A 17 4.39 18.01 17.71
N GLY A 18 3.25 18.64 17.42
CA GLY A 18 2.43 18.30 16.27
C GLY A 18 2.88 19.11 15.06
N VAL A 19 3.02 18.46 13.91
CA VAL A 19 3.04 19.14 12.61
C VAL A 19 1.78 20.00 12.51
N THR A 20 1.88 21.28 12.13
CA THR A 20 0.69 22.12 11.93
C THR A 20 0.05 21.84 10.56
N ALA A 21 -1.25 22.14 10.40
CA ALA A 21 -1.95 21.89 9.14
C ALA A 21 -1.33 22.63 7.94
N ASP A 22 -0.79 23.83 8.19
CA ASP A 22 -0.13 24.68 7.19
C ASP A 22 1.33 24.28 6.91
N HIS A 23 1.86 23.28 7.61
CA HIS A 23 3.25 22.87 7.43
C HIS A 23 3.49 22.38 5.99
N PRO A 24 4.58 22.82 5.31
CA PRO A 24 4.82 22.46 3.91
C PRO A 24 4.94 20.95 3.69
N GLY A 25 5.36 20.20 4.70
CA GLY A 25 5.42 18.73 4.68
C GLY A 25 4.06 18.05 4.41
N VAL A 26 2.93 18.72 4.65
CA VAL A 26 1.61 18.19 4.29
C VAL A 26 1.42 18.20 2.77
N ASN A 27 1.90 19.24 2.08
CA ASN A 27 1.87 19.28 0.61
C ASN A 27 2.72 18.15 0.04
N GLU A 28 3.86 17.88 0.67
CA GLU A 28 4.77 16.78 0.30
C GLU A 28 4.13 15.41 0.49
N LEU A 29 3.44 15.23 1.60
CA LEU A 29 2.68 14.01 1.86
C LEU A 29 1.60 13.82 0.80
N PHE A 30 0.74 14.81 0.56
CA PHE A 30 -0.33 14.68 -0.41
C PHE A 30 0.18 14.47 -1.84
N ALA A 31 1.29 15.10 -2.21
CA ALA A 31 1.88 14.93 -3.54
C ALA A 31 2.48 13.53 -3.75
N VAL A 32 3.16 12.95 -2.73
CA VAL A 32 3.67 11.58 -2.86
C VAL A 32 2.54 10.56 -2.89
N LEU A 33 1.48 10.77 -2.09
CA LEU A 33 0.29 9.92 -2.13
C LEU A 33 -0.38 10.02 -3.50
N ALA A 34 -0.62 11.23 -4.02
CA ALA A 34 -1.29 11.44 -5.29
C ALA A 34 -0.58 10.75 -6.46
N TYR A 35 0.76 10.81 -6.49
CA TYR A 35 1.51 10.06 -7.50
C TYR A 35 1.43 8.55 -7.28
N GLY A 36 1.46 8.10 -6.02
CA GLY A 36 1.26 6.69 -5.66
C GLY A 36 -0.05 6.14 -6.22
N GLU A 37 -1.15 6.87 -6.03
CA GLU A 37 -2.47 6.49 -6.54
C GLU A 37 -2.51 6.37 -8.07
N VAL A 38 -1.96 7.36 -8.79
CA VAL A 38 -1.88 7.31 -10.26
C VAL A 38 -1.00 6.16 -10.74
N ALA A 39 0.13 5.93 -10.10
CA ALA A 39 1.02 4.83 -10.42
C ALA A 39 0.32 3.48 -10.18
N ALA A 40 -0.39 3.33 -9.06
CA ALA A 40 -1.18 2.14 -8.73
C ALA A 40 -2.27 1.88 -9.78
N PHE A 41 -3.02 2.90 -10.19
CA PHE A 41 -4.03 2.80 -11.26
C PHE A 41 -3.48 2.15 -12.54
N TYR A 42 -2.38 2.69 -13.07
CA TYR A 42 -1.79 2.17 -14.31
C TYR A 42 -1.28 0.74 -14.13
N ARG A 43 -0.66 0.43 -12.98
CA ARG A 43 -0.14 -0.91 -12.68
C ARG A 43 -1.26 -1.93 -12.54
N LEU A 44 -2.30 -1.63 -11.77
CA LEU A 44 -3.48 -2.49 -11.61
C LEU A 44 -4.17 -2.73 -12.97
N THR A 45 -4.27 -1.69 -13.80
CA THR A 45 -4.84 -1.82 -15.15
C THR A 45 -4.01 -2.72 -16.05
N ASP A 46 -2.68 -2.62 -15.99
CA ASP A 46 -1.78 -3.48 -16.75
C ASP A 46 -1.83 -4.94 -16.26
N GLU A 47 -1.79 -5.13 -14.94
CA GLU A 47 -1.79 -6.43 -14.27
C GLU A 47 -3.14 -7.15 -14.39
N ALA A 48 -4.26 -6.41 -14.48
CA ALA A 48 -5.59 -6.97 -14.76
C ALA A 48 -5.64 -7.79 -16.06
N ARG A 49 -4.75 -7.51 -17.02
CA ARG A 49 -4.67 -8.27 -18.28
C ARG A 49 -4.09 -9.67 -18.10
N MET A 50 -3.41 -9.94 -16.98
CA MET A 50 -2.88 -11.27 -16.63
C MET A 50 -3.97 -12.20 -16.09
N ALA A 51 -5.16 -11.69 -15.74
CA ALA A 51 -6.22 -12.48 -15.13
C ALA A 51 -6.68 -13.62 -16.06
N PRO A 52 -6.77 -14.88 -15.56
CA PRO A 52 -7.17 -16.03 -16.35
C PRO A 52 -8.68 -16.09 -16.59
N ASN A 53 -9.45 -15.23 -15.92
CA ASN A 53 -10.90 -15.20 -16.00
C ASN A 53 -11.42 -13.75 -15.87
N LEU A 54 -12.67 -13.54 -16.33
CA LEU A 54 -13.30 -12.22 -16.33
C LEU A 54 -13.47 -11.64 -14.93
N ARG A 55 -13.73 -12.48 -13.92
CA ARG A 55 -13.93 -12.04 -12.54
C ARG A 55 -12.67 -11.38 -11.97
N GLY A 56 -11.51 -12.03 -12.10
CA GLY A 56 -10.23 -11.46 -11.67
C GLY A 56 -9.91 -10.14 -12.39
N ARG A 57 -10.22 -10.07 -13.69
CA ARG A 57 -10.06 -8.85 -14.49
C ARG A 57 -10.95 -7.71 -14.00
N ILE A 58 -12.22 -7.99 -13.69
CA ILE A 58 -13.16 -6.99 -13.15
C ILE A 58 -12.70 -6.53 -11.77
N ASN A 59 -12.30 -7.43 -10.88
CA ASN A 59 -11.86 -7.06 -9.54
C ASN A 59 -10.65 -6.12 -9.57
N MET A 60 -9.62 -6.43 -10.37
CA MET A 60 -8.45 -5.55 -10.54
C MET A 60 -8.80 -4.21 -11.19
N ALA A 61 -9.72 -4.21 -12.16
CA ALA A 61 -10.19 -2.97 -12.78
C ALA A 61 -10.98 -2.08 -11.80
N SER A 62 -11.80 -2.67 -10.94
CA SER A 62 -12.49 -1.94 -9.87
C SER A 62 -11.50 -1.35 -8.86
N MET A 63 -10.46 -2.10 -8.48
CA MET A 63 -9.37 -1.56 -7.65
C MET A 63 -8.71 -0.37 -8.32
N ALA A 64 -8.34 -0.50 -9.60
CA ALA A 64 -7.72 0.59 -10.34
C ALA A 64 -8.62 1.84 -10.35
N ALA A 65 -9.92 1.68 -10.58
CA ALA A 65 -10.86 2.79 -10.57
C ALA A 65 -10.91 3.52 -9.21
N ALA A 66 -10.81 2.79 -8.10
CA ALA A 66 -10.74 3.36 -6.76
C ALA A 66 -9.49 4.24 -6.58
N GLU A 67 -8.32 3.81 -7.08
CA GLU A 67 -7.09 4.62 -6.99
C GLU A 67 -7.26 5.97 -7.70
N MET A 68 -8.04 6.04 -8.79
CA MET A 68 -8.32 7.33 -9.41
C MET A 68 -9.26 8.21 -8.58
N GLY A 69 -10.21 7.63 -7.86
CA GLY A 69 -11.01 8.35 -6.86
C GLY A 69 -10.15 8.90 -5.72
N HIS A 70 -9.21 8.09 -5.21
CA HIS A 70 -8.22 8.50 -4.21
C HIS A 70 -7.36 9.68 -4.70
N PHE A 71 -6.86 9.60 -5.94
CA PHE A 71 -6.12 10.68 -6.55
C PHE A 71 -6.94 11.98 -6.63
N GLU A 72 -8.22 11.91 -6.99
CA GLU A 72 -9.09 13.09 -7.08
C GLU A 72 -9.25 13.80 -5.72
N LEU A 73 -9.39 13.05 -4.63
CA LEU A 73 -9.42 13.61 -3.27
C LEU A 73 -8.13 14.35 -2.93
N LEU A 74 -6.98 13.76 -3.25
CA LEU A 74 -5.66 14.35 -2.99
C LEU A 74 -5.39 15.58 -3.87
N ARG A 75 -5.79 15.51 -5.15
CA ARG A 75 -5.73 16.63 -6.10
C ARG A 75 -6.52 17.81 -5.55
N ASP A 76 -7.75 17.59 -5.13
CA ASP A 76 -8.62 18.65 -4.64
C ASP A 76 -8.07 19.27 -3.35
N ALA A 77 -7.52 18.45 -2.45
CA ALA A 77 -6.86 18.91 -1.23
C ALA A 77 -5.60 19.76 -1.52
N LEU A 78 -4.76 19.36 -2.48
CA LEU A 78 -3.60 20.13 -2.92
C LEU A 78 -4.00 21.46 -3.58
N GLN A 79 -5.04 21.45 -4.41
CA GLN A 79 -5.54 22.65 -5.09
C GLN A 79 -6.11 23.67 -4.10
N HIS A 80 -6.84 23.23 -3.07
CA HIS A 80 -7.31 24.11 -1.99
C HIS A 80 -6.18 24.81 -1.25
N ARG A 81 -5.00 24.18 -1.22
CA ARG A 81 -3.77 24.71 -0.62
C ARG A 81 -2.95 25.55 -1.60
N GLY A 82 -3.46 25.80 -2.82
CA GLY A 82 -2.79 26.59 -3.84
C GLY A 82 -1.59 25.91 -4.50
N VAL A 83 -1.50 24.58 -4.43
CA VAL A 83 -0.38 23.80 -4.99
C VAL A 83 -0.69 23.38 -6.42
N ASP A 84 0.27 23.55 -7.33
CA ASP A 84 0.23 22.91 -8.63
C ASP A 84 0.47 21.40 -8.47
N VAL A 85 -0.56 20.62 -8.73
CA VAL A 85 -0.59 19.18 -8.45
C VAL A 85 0.42 18.42 -9.32
N ALA A 86 0.49 18.73 -10.62
CA ALA A 86 1.35 18.01 -11.55
C ALA A 86 2.83 18.28 -11.23
N ASP A 87 3.17 19.55 -10.97
CA ASP A 87 4.52 19.94 -10.60
C ASP A 87 4.92 19.34 -9.24
N ALA A 88 4.03 19.36 -8.24
CA ALA A 88 4.30 18.80 -6.92
C ALA A 88 4.54 17.29 -6.96
N MET A 89 3.80 16.55 -7.79
CA MET A 89 3.95 15.10 -7.96
C MET A 89 5.22 14.72 -8.72
N THR A 90 5.67 15.54 -9.68
CA THR A 90 6.76 15.20 -10.62
C THR A 90 8.03 14.74 -9.91
N LYS A 91 8.35 15.30 -8.75
CA LYS A 91 9.56 14.94 -8.00
C LYS A 91 9.53 13.54 -7.40
N TYR A 92 8.36 12.95 -7.18
CA TYR A 92 8.20 11.61 -6.62
C TYR A 92 8.17 10.52 -7.69
N ALA A 93 7.91 10.89 -8.94
CA ALA A 93 7.77 9.97 -10.05
C ALA A 93 8.96 8.99 -10.19
N PRO A 94 10.23 9.45 -10.17
CA PRO A 94 11.36 8.52 -10.36
C PRO A 94 11.46 7.43 -9.29
N ALA A 95 11.15 7.77 -8.03
CA ALA A 95 11.25 6.84 -6.91
C ALA A 95 10.16 5.77 -6.96
N LEU A 96 8.91 6.18 -7.15
CA LEU A 96 7.76 5.28 -7.21
C LEU A 96 7.75 4.44 -8.49
N ASP A 97 8.14 5.00 -9.63
CA ASP A 97 8.31 4.25 -10.88
C ASP A 97 9.42 3.19 -10.77
N ASN A 98 10.52 3.52 -10.08
CA ASN A 98 11.59 2.55 -9.84
C ASN A 98 11.14 1.40 -8.94
N TYR A 99 10.43 1.71 -7.85
CA TYR A 99 9.84 0.70 -6.96
C TYR A 99 8.91 -0.25 -7.74
N HIS A 100 7.98 0.29 -8.53
CA HIS A 100 7.07 -0.54 -9.32
C HIS A 100 7.77 -1.35 -10.40
N ARG A 101 8.81 -0.79 -11.04
CA ARG A 101 9.62 -1.53 -12.02
C ARG A 101 10.30 -2.74 -11.40
N MET A 102 10.86 -2.59 -10.20
CA MET A 102 11.52 -3.68 -9.45
C MET A 102 10.55 -4.75 -8.96
N THR A 103 9.25 -4.45 -8.94
CA THR A 103 8.18 -5.35 -8.49
C THR A 103 7.23 -5.70 -9.64
N THR A 104 7.69 -5.70 -10.89
CA THR A 104 6.85 -6.07 -12.04
C THR A 104 6.53 -7.57 -11.98
N PRO A 105 5.26 -7.97 -11.82
CA PRO A 105 4.91 -9.38 -11.78
C PRO A 105 5.07 -10.02 -13.15
N SER A 106 5.44 -11.29 -13.19
CA SER A 106 5.52 -12.11 -14.41
C SER A 106 4.33 -13.08 -14.54
N THR A 107 3.58 -13.28 -13.46
CA THR A 107 2.43 -14.19 -13.41
C THR A 107 1.23 -13.54 -12.74
N TRP A 108 0.03 -14.09 -13.00
CA TRP A 108 -1.20 -13.65 -12.34
C TRP A 108 -1.11 -13.75 -10.81
N LEU A 109 -0.53 -14.84 -10.29
CA LEU A 109 -0.40 -15.02 -8.84
C LEU A 109 0.57 -14.01 -8.22
N GLU A 110 1.66 -13.68 -8.91
CA GLU A 110 2.57 -12.61 -8.46
C GLU A 110 1.87 -11.25 -8.46
N ALA A 111 1.06 -10.95 -9.48
CA ALA A 111 0.27 -9.73 -9.53
C ALA A 111 -0.68 -9.65 -8.33
N LEU A 112 -1.45 -10.72 -8.08
CA LEU A 112 -2.35 -10.80 -6.93
C LEU A 112 -1.63 -10.59 -5.58
N VAL A 113 -0.50 -11.28 -5.37
CA VAL A 113 0.28 -11.14 -4.12
C VAL A 113 0.81 -9.72 -3.97
N LYS A 114 1.34 -9.12 -5.03
CA LYS A 114 1.78 -7.73 -5.03
C LYS A 114 0.64 -6.77 -4.69
N THR A 115 -0.53 -6.94 -5.31
CA THR A 115 -1.72 -6.12 -5.06
C THR A 115 -2.16 -6.22 -3.61
N TYR A 116 -2.24 -7.42 -3.05
CA TYR A 116 -2.65 -7.62 -1.65
C TYR A 116 -1.66 -7.00 -0.66
N ILE A 117 -0.36 -7.19 -0.88
CA ILE A 117 0.68 -6.59 -0.03
C ILE A 117 0.67 -5.07 -0.16
N GLY A 118 0.52 -4.54 -1.37
CA GLY A 118 0.46 -3.11 -1.64
C GLY A 118 -0.74 -2.44 -0.95
N ASP A 119 -1.94 -2.98 -1.12
CA ASP A 119 -3.19 -2.48 -0.51
C ASP A 119 -3.09 -2.52 1.03
N ALA A 120 -2.63 -3.62 1.61
CA ALA A 120 -2.46 -3.72 3.06
C ALA A 120 -1.40 -2.77 3.61
N LEU A 121 -0.26 -2.62 2.93
CA LEU A 121 0.81 -1.73 3.34
C LEU A 121 0.40 -0.25 3.24
N ALA A 122 -0.34 0.11 2.19
CA ALA A 122 -0.92 1.45 2.06
C ALA A 122 -1.93 1.72 3.18
N ALA A 123 -2.83 0.76 3.44
CA ALA A 123 -3.82 0.89 4.51
C ALA A 123 -3.18 1.09 5.88
N ASP A 124 -2.19 0.25 6.23
CA ASP A 124 -1.44 0.37 7.49
C ASP A 124 -0.71 1.71 7.59
N PHE A 125 -0.07 2.15 6.50
CA PHE A 125 0.61 3.44 6.45
C PHE A 125 -0.36 4.61 6.65
N TYR A 126 -1.51 4.61 5.97
CA TYR A 126 -2.50 5.68 6.04
C TYR A 126 -3.13 5.76 7.43
N LEU A 127 -3.44 4.61 8.04
CA LEU A 127 -3.93 4.53 9.41
C LEU A 127 -2.91 5.13 10.39
N GLU A 128 -1.66 4.69 10.33
CA GLU A 128 -0.61 5.11 11.25
C GLU A 128 -0.34 6.62 11.15
N ILE A 129 -0.18 7.14 9.93
CA ILE A 129 0.09 8.59 9.77
C ILE A 129 -1.11 9.44 10.17
N SER A 130 -2.34 8.96 9.96
CA SER A 130 -3.54 9.74 10.30
C SER A 130 -3.65 10.04 11.79
N HIS A 131 -3.08 9.20 12.67
CA HIS A 131 -3.04 9.45 14.11
C HIS A 131 -2.04 10.55 14.51
N ALA A 132 -1.04 10.80 13.67
CA ALA A 132 0.02 11.78 13.94
C ALA A 132 -0.21 13.14 13.26
N LEU A 133 -1.24 13.25 12.42
CA LEU A 133 -1.54 14.45 11.62
C LEU A 133 -2.60 15.34 12.28
N PRO A 134 -2.60 16.65 11.99
CA PRO A 134 -3.74 17.53 12.30
C PRO A 134 -5.04 16.97 11.73
N GLU A 135 -6.14 17.15 12.46
CA GLU A 135 -7.44 16.53 12.11
C GLU A 135 -7.90 16.82 10.68
N GLU A 136 -7.71 18.05 10.20
CA GLU A 136 -8.04 18.42 8.81
C GLU A 136 -7.26 17.56 7.80
N VAL A 137 -5.96 17.39 8.00
CA VAL A 137 -5.09 16.60 7.11
C VAL A 137 -5.39 15.11 7.26
N ALA A 138 -5.58 14.66 8.50
CA ALA A 138 -5.93 13.27 8.81
C ALA A 138 -7.28 12.87 8.20
N SER A 139 -8.24 13.81 8.10
CA SER A 139 -9.54 13.56 7.48
C SER A 139 -9.41 13.25 5.98
N VAL A 140 -8.53 13.95 5.26
CA VAL A 140 -8.23 13.67 3.84
C VAL A 140 -7.59 12.29 3.71
N VAL A 141 -6.56 11.99 4.51
CA VAL A 141 -5.89 10.68 4.49
C VAL A 141 -6.85 9.53 4.79
N ARG A 142 -7.76 9.71 5.76
CA ARG A 142 -8.80 8.71 6.07
C ARG A 142 -9.84 8.57 4.96
N ALA A 143 -10.18 9.65 4.25
CA ALA A 143 -11.08 9.57 3.10
C ALA A 143 -10.46 8.76 1.96
N VAL A 144 -9.18 9.00 1.67
CA VAL A 144 -8.38 8.19 0.72
C VAL A 144 -8.32 6.72 1.18
N LEU A 145 -8.16 6.46 2.48
CA LEU A 145 -8.19 5.11 3.02
C LEU A 145 -9.56 4.43 2.90
N SER A 146 -10.68 5.16 2.94
CA SER A 146 -12.01 4.59 3.17
C SER A 146 -12.50 3.62 2.07
N GLU A 147 -11.85 3.61 0.91
CA GLU A 147 -12.10 2.65 -0.18
C GLU A 147 -10.96 1.61 -0.37
N THR A 148 -9.96 1.60 0.51
CA THR A 148 -8.93 0.53 0.56
C THR A 148 -9.48 -0.74 1.23
N GLY A 149 -8.99 -1.91 0.84
CA GLY A 149 -9.56 -3.22 1.22
C GLY A 149 -10.27 -3.96 0.08
N HIS A 150 -10.16 -3.45 -1.14
CA HIS A 150 -10.61 -4.12 -2.36
C HIS A 150 -9.82 -5.39 -2.69
N SER A 151 -8.68 -5.66 -2.02
CA SER A 151 -7.84 -6.83 -2.30
C SER A 151 -8.27 -8.12 -1.59
N GLN A 152 -9.33 -8.15 -0.76
CA GLN A 152 -9.68 -9.37 -0.01
C GLN A 152 -9.98 -10.59 -0.89
N PHE A 153 -10.44 -10.39 -2.13
CA PHE A 153 -10.66 -11.50 -3.07
C PHE A 153 -9.37 -12.26 -3.41
N VAL A 154 -8.20 -11.62 -3.27
CA VAL A 154 -6.88 -12.21 -3.54
C VAL A 154 -6.66 -13.44 -2.69
N VAL A 155 -7.00 -13.40 -1.40
CA VAL A 155 -6.77 -14.50 -0.45
C VAL A 155 -7.43 -15.79 -0.95
N ALA A 156 -8.68 -15.68 -1.41
CA ALA A 156 -9.43 -16.82 -1.92
C ALA A 156 -8.82 -17.37 -3.22
N GLU A 157 -8.38 -16.50 -4.15
CA GLU A 157 -7.76 -16.92 -5.41
C GLU A 157 -6.40 -17.60 -5.19
N VAL A 158 -5.54 -17.02 -4.35
CA VAL A 158 -4.23 -17.59 -4.03
C VAL A 158 -4.37 -18.94 -3.30
N HIS A 159 -5.28 -19.02 -2.33
CA HIS A 159 -5.55 -20.28 -1.63
C HIS A 159 -6.01 -21.39 -2.57
N ALA A 160 -6.90 -21.07 -3.53
CA ALA A 160 -7.36 -22.02 -4.54
C ALA A 160 -6.21 -22.51 -5.43
N ALA A 161 -5.31 -21.61 -5.85
CA ALA A 161 -4.16 -21.96 -6.68
C ALA A 161 -3.13 -22.83 -5.95
N VAL A 162 -2.84 -22.54 -4.67
CA VAL A 162 -1.97 -23.37 -3.83
C VAL A 162 -2.56 -24.77 -3.67
N THR A 163 -3.84 -24.87 -3.32
CA THR A 163 -4.54 -26.15 -3.16
C THR A 163 -4.52 -26.98 -4.44
N ALA A 164 -4.72 -26.35 -5.61
CA ALA A 164 -4.66 -27.04 -6.90
C ALA A 164 -3.24 -27.55 -7.22
N SER A 165 -2.21 -26.76 -6.90
CA SER A 165 -0.81 -27.13 -7.12
C SER A 165 -0.37 -28.30 -6.24
N ASP A 166 -0.81 -28.35 -4.99
CA ASP A 166 -0.52 -29.45 -4.08
C ASP A 166 -1.17 -30.77 -4.53
N ARG A 167 -2.35 -30.72 -5.16
CA ARG A 167 -2.99 -31.91 -5.78
C ARG A 167 -2.25 -32.42 -7.02
N GLN A 168 -1.52 -31.55 -7.71
CA GLN A 168 -0.76 -31.90 -8.91
C GLN A 168 0.65 -32.41 -8.59
N ARG A 169 1.13 -32.25 -7.34
CA ARG A 169 2.43 -32.76 -6.91
C ARG A 169 2.36 -34.29 -6.79
N PRO A 170 3.13 -35.07 -7.57
CA PRO A 170 3.17 -36.52 -7.41
C PRO A 170 3.68 -36.87 -6.00
N PRO A 171 3.22 -38.00 -5.42
CA PRO A 171 3.70 -38.43 -4.11
C PRO A 171 5.22 -38.62 -4.14
N ALA A 172 5.89 -38.26 -3.04
CA ALA A 172 7.32 -38.50 -2.90
C ALA A 172 7.61 -39.98 -3.14
N PRO A 173 8.65 -40.33 -3.92
CA PRO A 173 9.01 -41.72 -4.14
C PRO A 173 9.34 -42.38 -2.79
N PRO A 174 8.99 -43.67 -2.60
CA PRO A 174 9.28 -44.36 -1.35
C PRO A 174 10.79 -44.35 -1.09
N ALA A 175 11.18 -43.98 0.14
CA ALA A 175 12.57 -44.02 0.59
C ALA A 175 13.05 -45.48 0.58
N GLY A 176 13.73 -45.90 -0.49
CA GLY A 176 14.24 -47.27 -0.59
C GLY A 176 14.64 -47.79 -1.98
N ALA A 177 14.43 -47.06 -3.08
CA ALA A 177 14.87 -47.51 -4.40
C ALA A 177 16.30 -47.07 -4.74
N VAL A 178 17.28 -47.43 -3.90
CA VAL A 178 18.70 -47.46 -4.29
C VAL A 178 19.10 -48.92 -4.33
N GLY A 179 19.08 -49.53 -5.52
CA GLY A 179 19.48 -50.92 -5.67
C GLY A 179 19.37 -51.44 -7.09
N ALA A 180 20.46 -51.36 -7.83
CA ALA A 180 21.06 -52.44 -8.65
C ALA A 180 21.75 -51.85 -9.89
N SER A 181 23.07 -51.68 -9.80
CA SER A 181 23.94 -51.52 -10.97
C SER A 181 24.21 -52.93 -11.54
N PRO A 182 24.01 -53.20 -12.84
CA PRO A 182 24.37 -54.48 -13.41
C PRO A 182 25.88 -54.50 -13.67
N ALA A 183 26.56 -55.48 -13.06
CA ALA A 183 27.97 -55.75 -13.30
C ALA A 183 28.22 -56.18 -14.76
N ARG A 184 29.29 -55.65 -15.35
CA ARG A 184 30.03 -56.25 -16.46
C ARG A 184 31.52 -56.12 -16.17
#